data_AF-A0A1A8PRV2-F1
#
_entry.id   AF-A0A1A8PRV2-F1
#
_cell.length_a   1.000
_cell.length_b   1.000
_cell.length_c   1.000
_cell.angle_alpha   90.00
_cell.angle_beta   90.00
_cell.angle_gamma   90.00
#
_symmetry.space_group_name_H-M   'P 1'
#
loop_
_entity.id
_entity.type
_entity.pdbx_description
1 polymer ?
#
loop_
_entity_poly.entity_id
_entity_poly.type
_entity_poly.pdbx_seq_one_letter_code
_entity_poly.pdbx_strand_id
1 'polypeptide(L)'
;LTSKANTSSGSLISNLKLLINSESPTDSVFSKMQKDYYETEDLFEKHCMEEKDEKVVINISGMTYETLLSTLSKFPETLLGDPMKRINYFDPMRNEYFFGRNRPSFDGILYYYQSGGRLRRPANVPLDVFANEIVFYELGYEALEQFREDEGFIKEPEVLLPTNELQRQFWLLFEYPESSSAAKSVALVSVFVIVISIFIFCLETLPEFRDDHEFPPGFTQMINGSQDKSVARPPPKTAMSYITDPFFIVETVCIIWFCFEVCVRFLVCPSKSDFFNNIMNIIDIVSIIPYFVTLGTELATTPDDDLNSGQNMSLAILRIIRLVRVFRIFKLSRHSKGLQILGQTLKASMRELGLLIFFLFIGVILFSSAIYFAEVDEPQTQFVSIPDGFWWAVVSM
;
A
#
# COMPACT_ATOMS: atom_id res chain seq x y z
N LEU A 1 41.46 8.80 31.36
CA LEU A 1 42.79 9.16 30.81
C LEU A 1 43.77 8.02 31.10
N THR A 2 44.62 7.49 30.22
CA THR A 2 44.53 7.22 28.76
C THR A 2 45.83 6.53 28.29
N SER A 3 45.76 5.52 27.40
CA SER A 3 46.92 4.88 26.71
C SER A 3 47.91 4.05 27.59
N LYS A 4 48.66 3.04 27.11
CA LYS A 4 48.52 2.22 25.88
C LYS A 4 49.30 0.87 25.97
N ALA A 5 48.65 -0.22 25.55
CA ALA A 5 49.10 -1.32 24.67
C ALA A 5 50.49 -2.05 24.76
N ASN A 6 50.39 -3.39 24.72
CA ASN A 6 51.11 -4.37 23.84
C ASN A 6 52.48 -5.06 24.16
N THR A 7 52.38 -6.41 24.28
CA THR A 7 53.16 -7.51 23.65
C THR A 7 54.69 -7.69 23.80
N SER A 8 55.12 -8.94 24.14
CA SER A 8 55.93 -9.82 23.25
C SER A 8 56.07 -11.26 23.84
N SER A 9 56.59 -12.22 23.05
CA SER A 9 56.66 -13.67 23.39
C SER A 9 57.98 -14.33 22.95
N GLY A 10 58.45 -15.35 23.69
CA GLY A 10 59.42 -16.35 23.19
C GLY A 10 60.51 -16.80 24.18
N SER A 11 60.50 -18.08 24.60
CA SER A 11 61.62 -18.70 25.35
C SER A 11 61.60 -20.25 25.39
N LEU A 12 60.44 -20.90 25.36
CA LEU A 12 60.27 -22.32 25.77
C LEU A 12 60.68 -23.41 24.75
N ILE A 13 61.30 -23.07 23.61
CA ILE A 13 61.50 -24.01 22.49
C ILE A 13 62.86 -24.76 22.56
N SER A 14 63.83 -24.29 23.34
CA SER A 14 65.19 -24.88 23.39
C SER A 14 65.22 -26.32 23.93
N ASN A 15 64.44 -26.62 24.96
CA ASN A 15 64.61 -27.86 25.74
C ASN A 15 63.92 -29.10 25.12
N LEU A 16 62.98 -28.91 24.18
CA LEU A 16 62.27 -30.04 23.55
C LEU A 16 63.14 -30.77 22.49
N LYS A 17 64.23 -30.14 22.04
CA LYS A 17 65.02 -30.60 20.88
C LYS A 17 66.11 -31.63 21.20
N LEU A 18 66.15 -32.15 22.43
CA LEU A 18 67.17 -33.10 22.91
C LEU A 18 66.64 -34.51 23.21
N LEU A 19 65.34 -34.76 23.05
CA LEU A 19 64.70 -36.07 23.32
C LEU A 19 64.35 -36.88 22.06
N ILE A 20 64.71 -36.38 20.87
CA ILE A 20 64.49 -37.09 19.59
C ILE A 20 65.86 -37.50 19.04
N ASN A 21 66.40 -38.63 19.51
CA ASN A 21 67.50 -39.35 18.87
C ASN A 21 67.69 -40.75 19.51
N SER A 22 66.80 -41.68 19.17
CA SER A 22 67.00 -43.12 19.38
C SER A 22 66.14 -43.90 18.37
N GLU A 23 66.78 -44.54 17.40
CA GLU A 23 66.10 -45.27 16.32
C GLU A 23 65.56 -46.63 16.81
N SER A 24 64.33 -47.00 16.41
CA SER A 24 63.84 -48.36 16.12
C SER A 24 62.29 -48.33 15.96
N PRO A 25 61.60 -49.47 15.72
CA PRO A 25 60.91 -49.79 14.48
C PRO A 25 59.47 -49.23 14.38
N THR A 26 59.20 -48.00 14.82
CA THR A 26 57.86 -47.40 14.87
C THR A 26 57.20 -47.19 13.51
N ASP A 27 57.99 -46.89 12.48
CA ASP A 27 57.48 -46.32 11.24
C ASP A 27 56.61 -47.29 10.44
N SER A 28 56.87 -48.61 10.54
CA SER A 28 56.06 -49.64 9.89
C SER A 28 54.70 -49.85 10.57
N VAL A 29 54.60 -49.56 11.88
CA VAL A 29 53.34 -49.60 12.63
C VAL A 29 52.56 -48.31 12.39
N PHE A 30 53.23 -47.15 12.43
CA PHE A 30 52.58 -45.85 12.25
C PHE A 30 52.06 -45.65 10.83
N SER A 31 52.87 -45.98 9.80
CA SER A 31 52.42 -45.94 8.40
C SER A 31 51.30 -46.93 8.11
N LYS A 32 51.29 -48.10 8.77
CA LYS A 32 50.19 -49.04 8.65
C LYS A 32 48.92 -48.53 9.33
N MET A 33 48.99 -48.05 10.58
CA MET A 33 47.83 -47.44 11.25
C MET A 33 47.28 -46.24 10.48
N GLN A 34 48.14 -45.41 9.88
CA GLN A 34 47.73 -44.29 9.05
C GLN A 34 47.06 -44.74 7.74
N LYS A 35 47.55 -45.82 7.12
CA LYS A 35 46.90 -46.43 5.95
C LYS A 35 45.56 -47.08 6.31
N ASP A 36 45.50 -47.85 7.40
CA ASP A 36 44.29 -48.50 7.89
C ASP A 36 43.23 -47.43 8.28
N TYR A 37 43.66 -46.27 8.81
CA TYR A 37 42.79 -45.11 9.08
C TYR A 37 42.25 -44.50 7.78
N TYR A 38 43.11 -44.17 6.81
CA TYR A 38 42.64 -43.63 5.52
C TYR A 38 41.77 -44.62 4.73
N GLU A 39 42.06 -45.92 4.74
CA GLU A 39 41.18 -46.93 4.13
C GLU A 39 39.83 -47.05 4.86
N THR A 40 39.77 -46.76 6.17
CA THR A 40 38.51 -46.69 6.92
C THR A 40 37.75 -45.39 6.61
N GLU A 41 38.45 -44.27 6.46
CA GLU A 41 37.88 -42.95 6.13
C GLU A 41 37.33 -42.92 4.69
N ASP A 42 38.06 -43.50 3.73
CA ASP A 42 37.66 -43.71 2.33
C ASP A 42 36.50 -44.73 2.22
N LEU A 43 36.48 -45.80 3.04
CA LEU A 43 35.31 -46.68 3.17
C LEU A 43 34.09 -45.97 3.76
N PHE A 44 34.27 -45.08 4.74
CA PHE A 44 33.19 -44.34 5.36
C PHE A 44 32.61 -43.26 4.43
N GLU A 45 33.46 -42.46 3.77
CA GLU A 45 33.02 -41.55 2.71
C GLU A 45 32.30 -42.32 1.61
N LYS A 46 32.86 -43.44 1.13
CA LYS A 46 32.23 -44.27 0.10
C LYS A 46 30.86 -44.79 0.54
N HIS A 47 30.69 -45.25 1.77
CA HIS A 47 29.38 -45.70 2.26
C HIS A 47 28.37 -44.53 2.36
N CYS A 48 28.83 -43.36 2.82
CA CYS A 48 28.06 -42.12 2.80
C CYS A 48 27.89 -41.49 1.40
N MET A 49 28.49 -42.05 0.34
CA MET A 49 28.17 -41.75 -1.06
C MET A 49 27.21 -42.81 -1.63
N GLU A 50 27.34 -44.08 -1.25
CA GLU A 50 26.41 -45.17 -1.59
C GLU A 50 24.97 -44.86 -1.09
N GLU A 51 24.81 -44.30 0.12
CA GLU A 51 23.50 -43.80 0.60
C GLU A 51 22.90 -42.66 -0.24
N LYS A 52 23.72 -41.84 -0.93
CA LYS A 52 23.21 -40.68 -1.68
C LYS A 52 22.53 -41.06 -2.99
N ASP A 53 22.93 -42.18 -3.58
CA ASP A 53 22.37 -42.72 -4.82
C ASP A 53 21.28 -43.78 -4.58
N GLU A 54 20.88 -44.05 -3.33
CA GLU A 54 19.76 -44.94 -3.04
C GLU A 54 18.45 -44.41 -3.66
N LYS A 55 17.76 -45.28 -4.40
CA LYS A 55 16.45 -44.96 -4.99
C LYS A 55 15.33 -45.12 -3.98
N VAL A 56 14.54 -44.06 -3.81
CA VAL A 56 13.30 -44.06 -3.04
C VAL A 56 12.10 -44.20 -3.97
N VAL A 57 11.29 -45.23 -3.74
CA VAL A 57 10.02 -45.46 -4.44
C VAL A 57 8.86 -44.89 -3.62
N ILE A 58 8.02 -44.06 -4.23
CA ILE A 58 6.87 -43.41 -3.59
C ILE A 58 5.61 -43.72 -4.38
N ASN A 59 4.59 -44.28 -3.74
CA ASN A 59 3.35 -44.73 -4.38
C ASN A 59 2.16 -43.90 -3.91
N ILE A 60 1.67 -43.03 -4.79
CA ILE A 60 0.53 -42.15 -4.54
C ILE A 60 -0.72 -42.81 -5.11
N SER A 61 -1.56 -43.43 -4.27
CA SER A 61 -2.83 -44.06 -4.68
C SER A 61 -2.73 -44.94 -5.95
N GLY A 62 -1.67 -45.76 -6.06
CA GLY A 62 -1.40 -46.59 -7.24
C GLY A 62 -0.73 -45.85 -8.40
N MET A 63 0.02 -44.79 -8.12
CA MET A 63 0.90 -44.08 -9.06
C MET A 63 2.31 -44.05 -8.48
N THR A 64 3.21 -44.81 -9.09
CA THR A 64 4.59 -44.95 -8.62
C THR A 64 5.46 -43.83 -9.16
N TYR A 65 6.23 -43.22 -8.26
CA TYR A 65 7.27 -42.24 -8.53
C TYR A 65 8.60 -42.77 -8.00
N GLU A 66 9.70 -42.42 -8.67
CA GLU A 66 11.06 -42.72 -8.23
C GLU A 66 11.86 -41.42 -8.06
N THR A 67 12.70 -41.36 -7.04
CA THR A 67 13.70 -40.32 -6.86
C THR A 67 14.92 -40.84 -6.08
N LEU A 68 15.93 -40.01 -5.86
CA LEU A 68 17.09 -40.36 -5.02
C LEU A 68 16.86 -39.90 -3.58
N LEU A 69 17.37 -40.65 -2.61
CA LEU A 69 17.33 -40.27 -1.20
C LEU A 69 17.96 -38.88 -0.98
N SER A 70 19.10 -38.62 -1.63
CA SER A 70 19.75 -37.30 -1.68
C SER A 70 18.89 -36.16 -2.21
N THR A 71 17.86 -36.43 -3.02
CA THR A 71 16.91 -35.41 -3.48
C THR A 71 15.89 -35.04 -2.41
N LEU A 72 15.42 -36.00 -1.61
CA LEU A 72 14.52 -35.74 -0.48
C LEU A 72 15.26 -35.04 0.67
N SER A 73 16.48 -35.49 0.98
CA SER A 73 17.34 -34.95 2.04
C SER A 73 17.79 -33.49 1.84
N LYS A 74 17.47 -32.85 0.71
CA LYS A 74 17.61 -31.40 0.51
C LYS A 74 16.75 -30.57 1.47
N PHE A 75 15.60 -31.12 1.89
CA PHE A 75 14.61 -30.43 2.72
C PHE A 75 14.27 -31.27 3.96
N PRO A 76 15.21 -31.44 4.91
CA PRO A 76 15.11 -32.42 5.98
C PRO A 76 13.94 -32.20 6.95
N GLU A 77 13.43 -30.97 7.08
CA GLU A 77 12.28 -30.65 7.93
C GLU A 77 10.93 -31.17 7.38
N THR A 78 10.87 -31.60 6.12
CA THR A 78 9.62 -32.00 5.44
C THR A 78 9.24 -33.45 5.73
N LEU A 79 7.98 -33.84 5.45
CA LEU A 79 7.50 -35.20 5.67
C LEU A 79 8.32 -36.25 4.91
N LEU A 80 8.76 -35.93 3.69
CA LEU A 80 9.56 -36.84 2.86
C LEU A 80 11.07 -36.72 3.11
N GLY A 81 11.56 -35.56 3.56
CA GLY A 81 12.96 -35.35 3.91
C GLY A 81 13.35 -36.04 5.23
N ASP A 82 12.50 -35.93 6.26
CA ASP A 82 12.73 -36.53 7.58
C ASP A 82 12.50 -38.07 7.54
N PRO A 83 13.53 -38.90 7.82
CA PRO A 83 13.35 -40.36 7.95
C PRO A 83 12.27 -40.75 8.96
N MET A 84 12.18 -40.05 10.09
CA MET A 84 11.28 -40.35 11.20
C MET A 84 9.82 -39.99 10.90
N LYS A 85 9.57 -39.08 9.94
CA LYS A 85 8.22 -38.78 9.44
C LYS A 85 7.81 -39.80 8.37
N ARG A 86 8.64 -40.01 7.33
CA ARG A 86 8.26 -40.91 6.22
C ARG A 86 8.16 -42.39 6.60
N ILE A 87 8.91 -42.87 7.60
CA ILE A 87 8.90 -44.30 7.99
C ILE A 87 7.50 -44.84 8.34
N ASN A 88 6.61 -43.97 8.83
CA ASN A 88 5.21 -44.29 9.15
C ASN A 88 4.36 -44.66 7.91
N TYR A 89 4.87 -44.44 6.70
CA TYR A 89 4.22 -44.69 5.41
C TYR A 89 4.92 -45.80 4.59
N PHE A 90 5.95 -46.46 5.14
CA PHE A 90 6.75 -47.46 4.42
C PHE A 90 6.11 -48.86 4.42
N ASP A 91 5.97 -49.47 3.23
CA ASP A 91 5.59 -50.88 3.06
C ASP A 91 6.85 -51.76 2.86
N PRO A 92 7.29 -52.52 3.87
CA PRO A 92 8.46 -53.38 3.79
C PRO A 92 8.26 -54.62 2.88
N MET A 93 7.02 -54.97 2.51
CA MET A 93 6.74 -56.06 1.57
C MET A 93 6.94 -55.64 0.11
N ARG A 94 7.01 -54.32 -0.14
CA ARG A 94 7.13 -53.74 -1.48
C ARG A 94 8.33 -52.80 -1.65
N ASN A 95 8.95 -52.37 -0.55
CA ASN A 95 10.03 -51.38 -0.52
C ASN A 95 9.60 -50.02 -1.13
N GLU A 96 8.35 -49.60 -0.85
CA GLU A 96 7.77 -48.33 -1.31
C GLU A 96 7.14 -47.54 -0.15
N TYR A 97 7.11 -46.22 -0.25
CA TYR A 97 6.35 -45.35 0.67
C TYR A 97 4.95 -45.08 0.09
N PHE A 98 3.89 -45.55 0.75
CA PHE A 98 2.52 -45.47 0.24
C PHE A 98 1.71 -44.31 0.84
N PHE A 99 1.09 -43.51 -0.05
CA PHE A 99 0.22 -42.39 0.31
C PHE A 99 -1.13 -42.50 -0.41
N GLY A 100 -2.21 -42.68 0.35
CA GLY A 100 -3.60 -42.66 -0.16
C GLY A 100 -4.10 -41.25 -0.49
N ARG A 101 -3.37 -40.50 -1.34
CA ARG A 101 -3.54 -39.06 -1.57
C ARG A 101 -3.80 -38.68 -3.04
N ASN A 102 -3.93 -37.37 -3.29
CA ASN A 102 -4.26 -36.81 -4.60
C ASN A 102 -3.13 -37.03 -5.62
N ARG A 103 -3.33 -37.94 -6.58
CA ARG A 103 -2.32 -38.34 -7.56
C ARG A 103 -1.72 -37.16 -8.34
N PRO A 104 -2.51 -36.31 -9.04
CA PRO A 104 -1.91 -35.31 -9.93
C PRO A 104 -1.17 -34.19 -9.18
N SER A 105 -1.46 -33.96 -7.89
CA SER A 105 -0.72 -32.99 -7.09
C SER A 105 0.74 -33.39 -6.87
N PHE A 106 1.05 -34.68 -6.82
CA PHE A 106 2.38 -35.13 -6.42
C PHE A 106 3.48 -34.76 -7.43
N ASP A 107 3.14 -34.53 -8.69
CA ASP A 107 4.06 -33.99 -9.70
C ASP A 107 4.70 -32.67 -9.22
N GLY A 108 3.89 -31.75 -8.67
CA GLY A 108 4.36 -30.47 -8.14
C GLY A 108 5.10 -30.60 -6.80
N ILE A 109 4.68 -31.53 -5.96
CA ILE A 109 5.34 -31.83 -4.67
C ILE A 109 6.74 -32.42 -4.91
N LEU A 110 6.88 -33.41 -5.79
CA LEU A 110 8.17 -34.04 -6.09
C LEU A 110 9.11 -33.07 -6.84
N TYR A 111 8.55 -32.26 -7.75
CA TYR A 111 9.33 -31.26 -8.48
C TYR A 111 9.95 -30.19 -7.56
N TYR A 112 9.34 -29.87 -6.41
CA TYR A 112 9.93 -28.98 -5.40
C TYR A 112 11.29 -29.51 -4.92
N TYR A 113 11.39 -30.79 -4.53
CA TYR A 113 12.66 -31.42 -4.13
C TYR A 113 13.65 -31.51 -5.30
N GLN A 114 13.19 -31.92 -6.49
CA GLN A 114 14.05 -32.05 -7.66
C GLN A 114 14.70 -30.71 -8.04
N SER A 115 13.88 -29.65 -8.17
CA SER A 115 14.28 -28.31 -8.58
C SER A 115 15.03 -27.51 -7.51
N GLY A 116 15.02 -27.95 -6.24
CA GLY A 116 15.61 -27.22 -5.13
C GLY A 116 14.77 -26.03 -4.67
N GLY A 117 13.44 -26.18 -4.63
CA GLY A 117 12.52 -25.22 -3.99
C GLY A 117 11.44 -24.62 -4.89
N ARG A 118 11.37 -24.98 -6.19
CA ARG A 118 10.35 -24.40 -7.09
C ARG A 118 9.03 -25.15 -6.96
N LEU A 119 8.10 -24.58 -6.21
CA LEU A 119 6.75 -25.10 -6.05
C LEU A 119 5.84 -24.54 -7.17
N ARG A 120 5.18 -25.42 -7.93
CA ARG A 120 4.18 -25.05 -8.95
C ARG A 120 3.02 -26.04 -8.92
N ARG A 121 1.79 -25.51 -8.89
CA ARG A 121 0.57 -26.31 -8.97
C ARG A 121 0.36 -26.82 -10.39
N PRO A 122 0.11 -28.14 -10.59
CA PRO A 122 -0.32 -28.68 -11.87
C PRO A 122 -1.66 -28.08 -12.29
N ALA A 123 -1.78 -27.60 -13.52
CA ALA A 123 -2.92 -26.78 -13.97
C ALA A 123 -4.29 -27.47 -13.88
N ASN A 124 -4.31 -28.81 -13.82
CA ASN A 124 -5.49 -29.66 -13.64
C ASN A 124 -5.89 -29.90 -12.17
N VAL A 125 -5.12 -29.38 -11.20
CA VAL A 125 -5.38 -29.54 -9.76
C VAL A 125 -6.01 -28.25 -9.20
N PRO A 126 -7.13 -28.32 -8.47
CA PRO A 126 -7.69 -27.17 -7.75
C PRO A 126 -6.72 -26.57 -6.73
N LEU A 127 -6.80 -25.24 -6.54
CA LEU A 127 -5.89 -24.49 -5.65
C LEU A 127 -5.91 -25.02 -4.21
N ASP A 128 -7.11 -25.22 -3.67
CA ASP A 128 -7.37 -25.72 -2.31
C ASP A 128 -6.85 -27.16 -2.14
N VAL A 129 -7.05 -28.02 -3.14
CA VAL A 129 -6.51 -29.38 -3.15
C VAL A 129 -4.98 -29.36 -3.09
N PHE A 130 -4.32 -28.56 -3.92
CA PHE A 130 -2.86 -28.45 -3.91
C PHE A 130 -2.33 -27.85 -2.60
N ALA A 131 -2.99 -26.82 -2.06
CA ALA A 131 -2.65 -26.23 -0.77
C ALA A 131 -2.70 -27.25 0.38
N ASN A 132 -3.70 -28.14 0.37
CA ASN A 132 -3.81 -29.23 1.36
C ASN A 132 -2.70 -30.28 1.21
N GLU A 133 -2.18 -30.53 0.00
CA GLU A 133 -1.02 -31.39 -0.19
C GLU A 133 0.29 -30.72 0.26
N ILE A 134 0.49 -29.42 -0.02
CA ILE A 134 1.65 -28.64 0.48
C ILE A 134 1.73 -28.71 2.00
N VAL A 135 0.60 -28.54 2.68
CA VAL A 135 0.50 -28.65 4.14
C VAL A 135 0.73 -30.10 4.60
N PHE A 136 0.17 -31.10 3.92
CA PHE A 136 0.36 -32.50 4.30
C PHE A 136 1.80 -32.99 4.19
N TYR A 137 2.51 -32.65 3.10
CA TYR A 137 3.92 -33.04 2.94
C TYR A 137 4.89 -32.15 3.75
N GLU A 138 4.35 -31.26 4.59
CA GLU A 138 5.10 -30.39 5.51
C GLU A 138 6.18 -29.55 4.80
N LEU A 139 5.88 -28.99 3.62
CA LEU A 139 6.85 -28.21 2.82
C LEU A 139 7.28 -26.87 3.47
N GLY A 140 6.77 -26.55 4.65
CA GLY A 140 7.10 -25.34 5.41
C GLY A 140 6.24 -24.12 5.06
N TYR A 141 6.27 -23.13 5.95
CA TYR A 141 5.52 -21.88 5.78
C TYR A 141 6.02 -21.07 4.56
N GLU A 142 7.34 -21.00 4.36
CA GLU A 142 7.97 -20.25 3.26
C GLU A 142 7.51 -20.76 1.89
N ALA A 143 7.45 -22.08 1.69
CA ALA A 143 6.96 -22.67 0.45
C ALA A 143 5.45 -22.40 0.24
N LEU A 144 4.65 -22.41 1.31
CA LEU A 144 3.22 -22.08 1.26
C LEU A 144 2.96 -20.59 0.99
N GLU A 145 3.81 -19.70 1.50
CA GLU A 145 3.77 -18.25 1.22
C GLU A 145 4.20 -17.97 -0.23
N GLN A 146 5.32 -18.53 -0.68
CA GLN A 146 5.74 -18.45 -2.08
C GLN A 146 4.67 -18.96 -3.04
N PHE A 147 4.03 -20.11 -2.73
CA PHE A 147 2.93 -20.64 -3.54
C PHE A 147 1.74 -19.68 -3.63
N ARG A 148 1.39 -19.01 -2.52
CA ARG A 148 0.32 -17.99 -2.51
C ARG A 148 0.67 -16.81 -3.42
N GLU A 149 1.88 -16.28 -3.31
CA GLU A 149 2.35 -15.17 -4.15
C GLU A 149 2.39 -15.56 -5.64
N ASP A 150 2.89 -16.76 -5.98
CA ASP A 150 2.95 -17.28 -7.36
C ASP A 150 1.57 -17.56 -7.99
N GLU A 151 0.53 -17.77 -7.17
CA GLU A 151 -0.88 -17.89 -7.59
C GLU A 151 -1.63 -16.54 -7.57
N GLY A 152 -0.93 -15.43 -7.26
CA GLY A 152 -1.49 -14.08 -7.27
C GLY A 152 -2.24 -13.68 -6.00
N PHE A 153 -2.11 -14.42 -4.89
CA PHE A 153 -2.64 -13.98 -3.59
C PHE A 153 -1.77 -12.86 -3.04
N ILE A 154 -2.32 -11.65 -3.05
CA ILE A 154 -1.72 -10.49 -2.40
C ILE A 154 -1.70 -10.74 -0.90
N LYS A 155 -0.51 -10.74 -0.28
CA LYS A 155 -0.36 -10.76 1.18
C LYS A 155 -1.08 -9.54 1.77
N GLU A 156 -2.13 -9.80 2.56
CA GLU A 156 -2.87 -8.72 3.22
C GLU A 156 -1.90 -7.94 4.14
N PRO A 157 -1.81 -6.60 4.01
CA PRO A 157 -0.86 -5.83 4.80
C PRO A 157 -1.25 -5.87 6.28
N GLU A 158 -0.30 -6.26 7.13
CA GLU A 158 -0.55 -6.43 8.57
C GLU A 158 -1.12 -5.16 9.21
N VAL A 159 -2.32 -5.28 9.78
CA VAL A 159 -3.01 -4.16 10.42
C VAL A 159 -2.34 -3.87 11.75
N LEU A 160 -1.50 -2.83 11.77
CA LEU A 160 -0.93 -2.30 12.99
C LEU A 160 -2.05 -1.80 13.92
N LEU A 161 -2.09 -2.35 15.14
CA LEU A 161 -3.04 -1.97 16.18
C LEU A 161 -2.31 -1.28 17.35
N PRO A 162 -2.94 -0.29 18.01
CA PRO A 162 -2.40 0.30 19.24
C PRO A 162 -2.25 -0.76 20.34
N THR A 163 -1.16 -0.66 21.13
CA THR A 163 -0.86 -1.59 22.23
C THR A 163 -1.76 -1.42 23.44
N ASN A 164 -2.29 -0.21 23.66
CA ASN A 164 -3.21 0.07 24.77
C ASN A 164 -4.65 -0.28 24.39
N GLU A 165 -5.32 -1.13 25.15
CA GLU A 165 -6.68 -1.60 24.85
C GLU A 165 -7.71 -0.48 24.64
N LEU A 166 -7.65 0.62 25.41
CA LEU A 166 -8.53 1.77 25.18
C LEU A 166 -8.25 2.45 23.83
N GLN A 167 -6.98 2.65 23.46
CA GLN A 167 -6.61 3.21 22.15
C GLN A 167 -7.03 2.27 21.02
N ARG A 168 -6.85 0.95 21.22
CA ARG A 168 -7.27 -0.10 20.28
C ARG A 168 -8.78 -0.10 20.05
N GLN A 169 -9.59 0.03 21.11
CA GLN A 169 -11.05 0.13 21.02
C GLN A 169 -11.49 1.37 20.23
N PHE A 170 -10.95 2.56 20.55
CA PHE A 170 -11.26 3.78 19.80
C PHE A 170 -10.74 3.76 18.35
N TRP A 171 -9.59 3.12 18.11
CA TRP A 171 -9.03 2.93 16.75
C TRP A 171 -9.94 2.04 15.91
N LEU A 172 -10.37 0.89 16.43
CA LEU A 172 -11.34 0.02 15.76
C LEU A 172 -12.67 0.76 15.52
N LEU A 173 -13.16 1.53 16.49
CA LEU A 173 -14.41 2.29 16.40
C LEU A 173 -14.42 3.37 15.29
N PHE A 174 -13.29 4.07 15.08
CA PHE A 174 -13.21 5.19 14.14
C PHE A 174 -12.51 4.87 12.80
N GLU A 175 -11.70 3.82 12.73
CA GLU A 175 -10.95 3.43 11.51
C GLU A 175 -11.61 2.24 10.78
N TYR A 176 -12.26 1.33 11.50
CA TYR A 176 -12.81 0.08 10.95
C TYR A 176 -14.32 -0.05 11.21
N PRO A 177 -15.20 0.45 10.31
CA PRO A 177 -16.66 0.37 10.46
C PRO A 177 -17.20 -1.05 10.71
N GLU A 178 -16.56 -2.06 10.15
CA GLU A 178 -16.96 -3.47 10.31
C GLU A 178 -16.61 -4.08 11.68
N SER A 179 -15.85 -3.38 12.54
CA SER A 179 -15.40 -3.92 13.83
C SER A 179 -16.53 -4.13 14.85
N SER A 180 -17.61 -3.36 14.78
CA SER A 180 -18.74 -3.43 15.71
C SER A 180 -19.96 -2.65 15.18
N SER A 181 -21.16 -2.95 15.68
CA SER A 181 -22.36 -2.16 15.37
C SER A 181 -22.21 -0.69 15.74
N ALA A 182 -21.47 -0.38 16.81
CA ALA A 182 -21.14 1.00 17.19
C ALA A 182 -20.25 1.70 16.15
N ALA A 183 -19.26 1.00 15.58
CA ALA A 183 -18.43 1.53 14.50
C ALA A 183 -19.24 1.79 13.22
N LYS A 184 -20.22 0.92 12.92
CA LYS A 184 -21.19 1.15 11.83
C LYS A 184 -22.05 2.40 12.08
N SER A 185 -22.52 2.64 13.31
CA SER A 185 -23.22 3.86 13.68
C SER A 185 -22.35 5.12 13.55
N VAL A 186 -21.10 5.10 14.04
CA VAL A 186 -20.16 6.22 13.90
C VAL A 186 -19.88 6.51 12.42
N ALA A 187 -19.61 5.48 11.61
CA ALA A 187 -19.39 5.61 10.18
C ALA A 187 -20.61 6.18 9.44
N LEU A 188 -21.82 5.76 9.80
CA LEU A 188 -23.08 6.29 9.23
C LEU A 188 -23.26 7.78 9.56
N VAL A 189 -22.97 8.19 10.79
CA VAL A 189 -23.00 9.61 11.19
C VAL A 189 -21.95 10.42 10.42
N SER A 190 -20.71 9.93 10.29
CA SER A 190 -19.68 10.62 9.48
C SER A 190 -20.08 10.76 8.02
N VAL A 191 -20.65 9.73 7.39
CA VAL A 191 -21.17 9.81 6.01
C VAL A 191 -22.30 10.84 5.91
N PHE A 192 -23.23 10.87 6.87
CA PHE A 192 -24.33 11.85 6.90
C PHE A 192 -23.82 13.29 7.04
N VAL A 193 -22.86 13.54 7.92
CA VAL A 193 -22.21 14.86 8.08
C VAL A 193 -21.46 15.27 6.81
N ILE A 194 -20.78 14.34 6.13
CA ILE A 194 -20.12 14.62 4.84
C ILE A 194 -21.16 15.02 3.79
N VAL A 195 -22.26 14.28 3.65
CA VAL A 195 -23.34 14.59 2.69
C VAL A 195 -23.98 15.95 2.98
N ILE A 196 -24.29 16.27 4.24
CA ILE A 196 -24.78 17.61 4.63
C ILE A 196 -23.77 18.69 4.24
N SER A 197 -22.48 18.51 4.56
CA SER A 197 -21.46 19.52 4.25
C SER A 197 -21.32 19.79 2.75
N ILE A 198 -21.47 18.75 1.91
CA ILE A 198 -21.42 18.90 0.44
C ILE A 198 -22.70 19.58 -0.06
N PHE A 199 -23.86 19.18 0.44
CA PHE A 199 -25.15 19.78 0.07
C PHE A 199 -25.21 21.27 0.42
N ILE A 200 -24.74 21.67 1.60
CA ILE A 200 -24.63 23.07 2.03
C ILE A 200 -23.71 23.87 1.10
N PHE A 201 -22.53 23.34 0.76
CA PHE A 201 -21.63 23.97 -0.21
C PHE A 201 -22.25 24.11 -1.61
N CYS A 202 -23.11 23.18 -2.03
CA CYS A 202 -23.89 23.35 -3.26
C CYS A 202 -24.92 24.48 -3.13
N LEU A 203 -25.66 24.56 -2.01
CA LEU A 203 -26.62 25.65 -1.76
C LEU A 203 -25.95 27.04 -1.70
N GLU A 204 -24.75 27.15 -1.11
CA GLU A 204 -23.91 28.38 -1.09
C GLU A 204 -23.61 28.95 -2.49
N THR A 205 -23.73 28.14 -3.55
CA THR A 205 -23.47 28.59 -4.94
C THR A 205 -24.71 29.10 -5.68
N LEU A 206 -25.92 28.80 -5.19
CA LEU A 206 -27.19 29.17 -5.84
C LEU A 206 -27.43 30.69 -5.76
N PRO A 207 -27.92 31.34 -6.83
CA PRO A 207 -28.13 32.79 -6.85
C PRO A 207 -29.18 33.25 -5.82
N GLU A 208 -30.15 32.41 -5.47
CA GLU A 208 -31.19 32.72 -4.47
C GLU A 208 -30.66 32.81 -3.03
N PHE A 209 -29.52 32.17 -2.74
CA PHE A 209 -28.84 32.24 -1.43
C PHE A 209 -27.57 33.09 -1.47
N ARG A 210 -27.17 33.58 -2.64
CA ARG A 210 -26.04 34.49 -2.88
C ARG A 210 -26.42 35.95 -2.60
N ASP A 211 -26.98 36.17 -1.41
CA ASP A 211 -27.31 37.44 -0.76
C ASP A 211 -26.29 38.55 -1.15
N ASP A 212 -26.75 39.73 -1.59
CA ASP A 212 -26.06 40.75 -2.45
C ASP A 212 -24.56 41.07 -2.20
N HIS A 213 -23.68 40.09 -2.34
CA HIS A 213 -22.25 40.16 -1.96
C HIS A 213 -21.30 40.43 -3.13
N GLU A 214 -21.78 40.38 -4.38
CA GLU A 214 -20.93 40.53 -5.58
C GLU A 214 -21.46 41.53 -6.63
N PHE A 215 -22.47 42.34 -6.31
CA PHE A 215 -22.79 43.52 -7.14
C PHE A 215 -21.78 44.66 -6.86
N PRO A 216 -20.95 45.07 -7.83
CA PRO A 216 -20.14 46.26 -7.67
C PRO A 216 -21.05 47.50 -7.58
N PRO A 217 -20.74 48.52 -6.76
CA PRO A 217 -21.61 49.66 -6.47
C PRO A 217 -21.70 50.70 -7.60
N GLY A 218 -21.75 50.25 -8.86
CA GLY A 218 -21.84 51.09 -10.06
C GLY A 218 -22.93 50.67 -11.06
N PHE A 219 -23.45 49.43 -11.03
CA PHE A 219 -24.41 49.00 -12.06
C PHE A 219 -25.76 49.73 -11.97
N THR A 220 -26.22 50.06 -10.76
CA THR A 220 -27.47 50.80 -10.54
C THR A 220 -27.40 52.29 -10.93
N GLN A 221 -26.21 52.81 -11.27
CA GLN A 221 -25.98 54.25 -11.45
C GLN A 221 -26.07 54.74 -12.91
N MET A 222 -26.50 53.90 -13.86
CA MET A 222 -26.57 54.27 -15.29
C MET A 222 -27.98 54.58 -15.85
N ILE A 223 -29.07 54.40 -15.08
CA ILE A 223 -30.44 54.53 -15.61
C ILE A 223 -31.18 55.80 -15.14
N ASN A 224 -30.98 56.28 -13.91
CA ASN A 224 -31.66 57.48 -13.39
C ASN A 224 -30.70 58.62 -13.05
N GLY A 225 -30.66 59.64 -13.91
CA GLY A 225 -29.82 60.84 -13.77
C GLY A 225 -30.34 61.89 -12.78
N SER A 226 -30.84 61.48 -11.62
CA SER A 226 -31.39 62.36 -10.57
C SER A 226 -30.61 62.20 -9.26
N GLN A 227 -29.97 63.27 -8.79
CA GLN A 227 -29.29 63.26 -7.49
C GLN A 227 -30.31 63.29 -6.35
N ASP A 228 -30.46 62.17 -5.62
CA ASP A 228 -31.09 62.17 -4.30
C ASP A 228 -30.16 61.50 -3.26
N LYS A 229 -29.83 62.24 -2.20
CA LYS A 229 -28.77 61.88 -1.25
C LYS A 229 -29.30 61.11 -0.03
N SER A 230 -30.03 60.02 -0.27
CA SER A 230 -30.55 59.19 0.83
C SER A 230 -30.70 57.69 0.52
N VAL A 231 -29.89 57.13 -0.39
CA VAL A 231 -29.70 55.67 -0.41
C VAL A 231 -28.77 55.29 0.73
N ALA A 232 -29.33 54.73 1.80
CA ALA A 232 -28.55 54.22 2.91
C ALA A 232 -27.67 53.06 2.43
N ARG A 233 -26.34 53.23 2.51
CA ARG A 233 -25.40 52.11 2.40
C ARG A 233 -25.82 51.09 3.48
N PRO A 234 -26.05 49.80 3.14
CA PRO A 234 -26.32 48.80 4.18
C PRO A 234 -25.14 48.83 5.17
N PRO A 235 -25.40 48.79 6.50
CA PRO A 235 -24.33 48.82 7.47
C PRO A 235 -23.40 47.63 7.20
N PRO A 236 -22.07 47.80 7.33
CA PRO A 236 -21.14 46.68 7.14
C PRO A 236 -21.57 45.55 8.07
N LYS A 237 -21.85 44.35 7.51
CA LYS A 237 -22.34 43.18 8.26
C LYS A 237 -21.39 42.96 9.43
N THR A 238 -21.84 43.35 10.62
CA THR A 238 -21.02 43.29 11.84
C THR A 238 -20.68 41.83 12.11
N ALA A 239 -19.55 41.52 12.76
CA ALA A 239 -19.14 40.11 13.00
C ALA A 239 -20.25 39.24 13.62
N MET A 240 -21.12 39.85 14.43
CA MET A 240 -22.35 39.24 14.95
C MET A 240 -23.28 38.66 13.87
N SER A 241 -23.45 39.36 12.73
CA SER A 241 -24.27 38.95 11.58
C SER A 241 -23.71 37.74 10.83
N TYR A 242 -22.40 37.52 10.87
CA TYR A 242 -21.74 36.36 10.25
C TYR A 242 -21.88 35.13 11.16
N ILE A 243 -21.71 35.32 12.47
CA ILE A 243 -21.92 34.26 13.49
C ILE A 243 -23.38 33.78 13.51
N THR A 244 -24.34 34.60 13.08
CA THR A 244 -25.76 34.21 12.94
C THR A 244 -26.16 33.62 11.59
N ASP A 245 -25.27 33.53 10.60
CA ASP A 245 -25.59 32.95 9.29
C ASP A 245 -25.85 31.42 9.40
N PRO A 246 -27.02 30.92 8.96
CA PRO A 246 -27.31 29.48 8.97
C PRO A 246 -26.27 28.63 8.20
N PHE A 247 -25.70 29.14 7.10
CA PHE A 247 -24.70 28.37 6.35
C PHE A 247 -23.38 28.26 7.14
N PHE A 248 -22.85 29.38 7.65
CA PHE A 248 -21.69 29.40 8.55
C PHE A 248 -21.90 28.51 9.80
N ILE A 249 -23.07 28.54 10.43
CA ILE A 249 -23.37 27.70 11.60
C ILE A 249 -23.32 26.22 11.24
N VAL A 250 -23.96 25.79 10.14
CA VAL A 250 -23.96 24.38 9.75
C VAL A 250 -22.57 23.91 9.29
N GLU A 251 -21.84 24.72 8.53
CA GLU A 251 -20.45 24.39 8.18
C GLU A 251 -19.56 24.27 9.43
N THR A 252 -19.68 25.21 10.38
CA THR A 252 -18.94 25.16 11.65
C THR A 252 -19.20 23.85 12.41
N VAL A 253 -20.46 23.40 12.50
CA VAL A 253 -20.82 22.12 13.13
C VAL A 253 -20.23 20.93 12.36
N CYS A 254 -20.29 20.91 11.03
CA CYS A 254 -19.67 19.85 10.22
C CYS A 254 -18.14 19.81 10.40
N ILE A 255 -17.47 20.96 10.43
CA ILE A 255 -16.02 21.06 10.62
C ILE A 255 -15.61 20.65 12.04
N ILE A 256 -16.40 20.98 13.07
CA ILE A 256 -16.18 20.49 14.45
C ILE A 256 -16.21 18.96 14.48
N TRP A 257 -17.15 18.30 13.79
CA TRP A 257 -17.18 16.84 13.69
C TRP A 257 -15.95 16.27 12.97
N PHE A 258 -15.53 16.84 11.84
CA PHE A 258 -14.33 16.38 11.14
C PHE A 258 -13.05 16.60 11.96
N CYS A 259 -12.94 17.71 12.69
CA CYS A 259 -11.85 17.97 13.62
C CYS A 259 -11.84 16.94 14.76
N PHE A 260 -13.00 16.64 15.35
CA PHE A 260 -13.14 15.60 16.36
C PHE A 260 -12.69 14.23 15.85
N GLU A 261 -13.13 13.81 14.66
CA GLU A 261 -12.65 12.56 14.03
C GLU A 261 -11.13 12.53 13.83
N VAL A 262 -10.55 13.60 13.27
CA VAL A 262 -9.10 13.72 13.04
C VAL A 262 -8.34 13.66 14.36
N CYS A 263 -8.79 14.39 15.37
CA CYS A 263 -8.17 14.40 16.69
C CYS A 263 -8.24 13.02 17.35
N VAL A 264 -9.39 12.34 17.33
CA VAL A 264 -9.51 10.99 17.90
C VAL A 264 -8.59 10.01 17.17
N ARG A 265 -8.65 9.95 15.83
CA ARG A 265 -7.77 9.05 15.04
C ARG A 265 -6.29 9.37 15.28
N PHE A 266 -5.89 10.64 15.29
CA PHE A 266 -4.50 11.05 15.56
C PHE A 266 -4.04 10.71 16.98
N LEU A 267 -4.89 10.89 18.00
CA LEU A 267 -4.55 10.54 19.38
C LEU A 267 -4.36 9.03 19.54
N VAL A 268 -5.24 8.21 18.96
CA VAL A 268 -5.26 6.75 19.20
C VAL A 268 -4.50 5.90 18.17
N CYS A 269 -4.04 6.46 17.04
CA CYS A 269 -3.30 5.70 16.02
C CYS A 269 -1.97 5.10 16.55
N PRO A 270 -1.54 3.93 16.05
CA PRO A 270 -0.35 3.23 16.53
C PRO A 270 0.97 3.94 16.21
N SER A 271 1.05 4.66 15.09
CA SER A 271 2.22 5.44 14.66
C SER A 271 1.81 6.83 14.22
N LYS A 272 2.50 7.86 14.74
CA LYS A 272 2.21 9.26 14.41
C LYS A 272 2.83 9.71 13.09
N SER A 273 3.90 9.05 12.64
CA SER A 273 4.52 9.30 11.32
C SER A 273 3.62 8.75 10.20
N ASP A 274 3.24 7.47 10.32
CA ASP A 274 2.45 6.78 9.29
C ASP A 274 1.01 7.31 9.22
N PHE A 275 0.53 7.96 10.29
CA PHE A 275 -0.69 8.74 10.26
C PHE A 275 -0.66 9.81 9.16
N PHE A 276 0.42 10.59 9.04
CA PHE A 276 0.53 11.64 8.02
C PHE A 276 0.91 11.10 6.64
N ASN A 277 1.54 9.93 6.54
CA ASN A 277 1.84 9.27 5.27
C ASN A 277 0.62 8.56 4.65
N ASN A 278 -0.44 8.30 5.43
CA ASN A 278 -1.66 7.64 4.96
C ASN A 278 -2.59 8.62 4.23
N ILE A 279 -2.85 8.35 2.94
CA ILE A 279 -3.70 9.17 2.05
C ILE A 279 -5.10 9.47 2.62
N MET A 280 -5.71 8.55 3.38
CA MET A 280 -7.03 8.77 3.99
C MET A 280 -7.00 9.86 5.06
N ASN A 281 -5.92 9.90 5.84
CA ASN A 281 -5.71 10.90 6.88
C ASN A 281 -5.32 12.25 6.27
N ILE A 282 -4.56 12.26 5.16
CA ILE A 282 -4.31 13.47 4.37
C ILE A 282 -5.63 14.06 3.86
N ILE A 283 -6.53 13.24 3.30
CA ILE A 283 -7.87 13.67 2.85
C ILE A 283 -8.70 14.22 4.03
N ASP A 284 -8.70 13.53 5.18
CA ASP A 284 -9.36 14.01 6.40
C ASP A 284 -8.82 15.40 6.83
N ILE A 285 -7.50 15.64 6.79
CA ILE A 285 -6.88 16.94 7.11
C ILE A 285 -7.21 18.01 6.07
N VAL A 286 -7.11 17.69 4.77
CA VAL A 286 -7.45 18.62 3.68
C VAL A 286 -8.93 19.04 3.74
N SER A 287 -9.82 18.18 4.26
CA SER A 287 -11.26 18.50 4.41
C SER A 287 -11.56 19.62 5.42
N ILE A 288 -10.66 19.89 6.38
CA ILE A 288 -10.84 20.92 7.42
C ILE A 288 -10.04 22.20 7.17
N ILE A 289 -8.92 22.13 6.42
CA ILE A 289 -8.05 23.29 6.13
C ILE A 289 -8.83 24.52 5.60
N PRO A 290 -9.76 24.40 4.62
CA PRO A 290 -10.45 25.56 4.06
C PRO A 290 -11.15 26.45 5.09
N TYR A 291 -11.79 25.86 6.10
CA TYR A 291 -12.49 26.60 7.15
C TYR A 291 -11.52 27.44 7.99
N PHE A 292 -10.41 26.83 8.44
CA PHE A 292 -9.42 27.54 9.25
C PHE A 292 -8.68 28.63 8.47
N VAL A 293 -8.45 28.45 7.16
CA VAL A 293 -7.84 29.51 6.34
C VAL A 293 -8.85 30.64 6.05
N THR A 294 -10.14 30.35 5.82
CA THR A 294 -11.19 31.39 5.73
C THR A 294 -11.25 32.20 7.03
N LEU A 295 -11.49 31.54 8.16
CA LEU A 295 -11.61 32.18 9.48
C LEU A 295 -10.33 32.95 9.87
N GLY A 296 -9.15 32.38 9.62
CA GLY A 296 -7.87 33.04 9.87
C GLY A 296 -7.63 34.28 9.01
N THR A 297 -8.13 34.28 7.76
CA THR A 297 -8.03 35.46 6.87
C THR A 297 -8.96 36.57 7.36
N GLU A 298 -10.21 36.25 7.70
CA GLU A 298 -11.22 37.20 8.17
C GLU A 298 -10.84 37.83 9.53
N LEU A 299 -10.22 37.06 10.43
CA LEU A 299 -9.71 37.56 11.71
C LEU A 299 -8.41 38.37 11.57
N ALA A 300 -7.63 38.15 10.50
CA ALA A 300 -6.40 38.89 10.24
C ALA A 300 -6.64 40.23 9.53
N THR A 301 -7.76 40.39 8.80
CA THR A 301 -8.15 41.67 8.20
C THR A 301 -8.64 42.66 9.25
N THR A 302 -7.72 43.43 9.84
CA THR A 302 -8.05 44.57 10.71
C THR A 302 -8.72 45.72 9.94
N PRO A 303 -9.63 46.49 10.55
CA PRO A 303 -10.40 47.53 9.86
C PRO A 303 -9.60 48.69 9.24
N ASP A 304 -8.38 48.93 9.74
CA ASP A 304 -7.58 50.12 9.40
C ASP A 304 -6.60 49.93 8.22
N ASP A 305 -6.52 48.72 7.65
CA ASP A 305 -5.56 48.38 6.58
C ASP A 305 -6.08 48.82 5.18
N ASP A 306 -6.16 50.14 4.97
CA ASP A 306 -6.71 50.81 3.78
C ASP A 306 -5.78 50.74 2.53
N LEU A 307 -5.10 49.59 2.37
CA LEU A 307 -4.11 49.32 1.32
C LEU A 307 -4.75 48.54 0.16
N ASN A 308 -5.23 49.32 -0.81
CA ASN A 308 -5.95 48.94 -2.03
C ASN A 308 -5.28 47.90 -2.96
N SER A 309 -4.08 47.41 -2.64
CA SER A 309 -3.38 46.32 -3.35
C SER A 309 -3.59 44.94 -2.74
N GLY A 310 -3.88 44.83 -1.42
CA GLY A 310 -3.96 43.54 -0.72
C GLY A 310 -5.29 42.81 -0.91
N GLN A 311 -6.42 43.52 -0.78
CA GLN A 311 -7.77 42.93 -0.77
C GLN A 311 -8.12 42.16 -2.05
N ASN A 312 -7.70 42.67 -3.21
CA ASN A 312 -7.98 42.00 -4.49
C ASN A 312 -7.32 40.61 -4.59
N MET A 313 -6.14 40.45 -3.98
CA MET A 313 -5.43 39.17 -3.95
C MET A 313 -6.02 38.22 -2.89
N SER A 314 -6.41 38.72 -1.71
CA SER A 314 -7.06 37.88 -0.70
C SER A 314 -8.44 37.37 -1.15
N LEU A 315 -9.24 38.19 -1.83
CA LEU A 315 -10.52 37.76 -2.42
C LEU A 315 -10.34 36.66 -3.48
N ALA A 316 -9.32 36.76 -4.33
CA ALA A 316 -8.99 35.72 -5.30
C ALA A 316 -8.55 34.40 -4.61
N ILE A 317 -7.71 34.49 -3.58
CA ILE A 317 -7.27 33.35 -2.77
C ILE A 317 -8.46 32.69 -2.03
N LEU A 318 -9.37 33.48 -1.45
CA LEU A 318 -10.59 32.98 -0.78
C LEU A 318 -11.53 32.23 -1.75
N ARG A 319 -11.66 32.68 -3.01
CA ARG A 319 -12.40 31.94 -4.04
C ARG A 319 -11.76 30.57 -4.33
N ILE A 320 -10.43 30.48 -4.41
CA ILE A 320 -9.71 29.21 -4.57
C ILE A 320 -9.89 28.31 -3.34
N ILE A 321 -9.81 28.86 -2.12
CA ILE A 321 -10.03 28.12 -0.88
C ILE A 321 -11.46 27.53 -0.82
N ARG A 322 -12.47 28.25 -1.30
CA ARG A 322 -13.84 27.72 -1.44
C ARG A 322 -13.88 26.51 -2.38
N LEU A 323 -13.15 26.51 -3.50
CA LEU A 323 -13.05 25.31 -4.35
C LEU A 323 -12.39 24.13 -3.61
N VAL A 324 -11.40 24.36 -2.76
CA VAL A 324 -10.75 23.29 -1.96
C VAL A 324 -11.76 22.60 -1.02
N ARG A 325 -12.85 23.26 -0.61
CA ARG A 325 -13.95 22.62 0.16
C ARG A 325 -14.52 21.39 -0.56
N VAL A 326 -14.54 21.36 -1.89
CA VAL A 326 -15.08 20.22 -2.66
C VAL A 326 -14.34 18.91 -2.38
N PHE A 327 -13.04 18.96 -2.05
CA PHE A 327 -12.24 17.76 -1.77
C PHE A 327 -12.75 16.96 -0.56
N ARG A 328 -13.62 17.54 0.30
CA ARG A 328 -14.29 16.78 1.37
C ARG A 328 -15.17 15.63 0.85
N ILE A 329 -15.54 15.61 -0.44
CA ILE A 329 -16.16 14.45 -1.08
C ILE A 329 -15.28 13.20 -1.04
N PHE A 330 -13.95 13.34 -1.14
CA PHE A 330 -13.03 12.21 -1.08
C PHE A 330 -12.96 11.57 0.31
N LYS A 331 -13.45 12.23 1.37
CA LYS A 331 -13.58 11.63 2.71
C LYS A 331 -14.54 10.43 2.72
N LEU A 332 -15.49 10.37 1.78
CA LEU A 332 -16.33 9.19 1.54
C LEU A 332 -15.51 7.93 1.16
N SER A 333 -14.28 8.08 0.66
CA SER A 333 -13.40 6.94 0.34
C SER A 333 -13.07 6.08 1.54
N ARG A 334 -13.00 6.65 2.76
CA ARG A 334 -12.84 5.88 4.01
C ARG A 334 -13.98 4.87 4.22
N HIS A 335 -15.18 5.23 3.80
CA HIS A 335 -16.41 4.43 3.97
C HIS A 335 -16.83 3.66 2.71
N SER A 336 -16.24 3.95 1.55
CA SER A 336 -16.55 3.31 0.26
C SER A 336 -15.43 2.38 -0.21
N LYS A 337 -15.66 1.06 -0.14
CA LYS A 337 -14.74 0.05 -0.70
C LYS A 337 -14.57 0.20 -2.22
N GLY A 338 -15.62 0.60 -2.95
CA GLY A 338 -15.51 0.89 -4.38
C GLY A 338 -14.53 2.02 -4.69
N LEU A 339 -14.51 3.08 -3.88
CA LEU A 339 -13.58 4.21 -4.07
C LEU A 339 -12.16 3.87 -3.58
N GLN A 340 -11.99 2.99 -2.60
CA GLN A 340 -10.69 2.41 -2.22
C GLN A 340 -10.10 1.58 -3.38
N ILE A 341 -10.91 0.69 -3.98
CA ILE A 341 -10.52 -0.13 -5.12
C ILE A 341 -10.18 0.76 -6.33
N LEU A 342 -11.03 1.76 -6.66
CA LEU A 342 -10.74 2.70 -7.73
C LEU A 342 -9.39 3.43 -7.54
N GLY A 343 -9.08 3.86 -6.32
CA GLY A 343 -7.78 4.46 -5.99
C GLY A 343 -6.61 3.48 -6.16
N GLN A 344 -6.78 2.20 -5.81
CA GLN A 344 -5.78 1.15 -6.02
C GLN A 344 -5.59 0.85 -7.51
N THR A 345 -6.67 0.71 -8.29
CA THR A 345 -6.63 0.50 -9.74
C THR A 345 -5.95 1.67 -10.45
N LEU A 346 -6.33 2.91 -10.14
CA LEU A 346 -5.68 4.10 -10.71
C LEU A 346 -4.19 4.13 -10.36
N LYS A 347 -3.81 3.85 -9.10
CA LYS A 347 -2.39 3.78 -8.68
C LYS A 347 -1.61 2.71 -9.45
N ALA A 348 -2.19 1.53 -9.65
CA ALA A 348 -1.57 0.43 -10.39
C ALA A 348 -1.44 0.73 -11.89
N SER A 349 -2.43 1.41 -12.48
CA SER A 349 -2.49 1.74 -13.90
C SER A 349 -1.98 3.15 -14.25
N MET A 350 -1.21 3.81 -13.38
CA MET A 350 -0.70 5.17 -13.63
C MET A 350 0.14 5.28 -14.92
N ARG A 351 0.86 4.21 -15.30
CA ARG A 351 1.67 4.17 -16.52
C ARG A 351 0.78 4.14 -17.76
N GLU A 352 -0.23 3.28 -17.74
CA GLU A 352 -1.21 3.09 -18.82
C GLU A 352 -2.09 4.33 -19.00
N LEU A 353 -2.52 4.94 -17.88
CA LEU A 353 -3.22 6.22 -17.86
C LEU A 353 -2.35 7.36 -18.41
N GLY A 354 -1.06 7.39 -18.05
CA GLY A 354 -0.10 8.35 -18.61
C GLY A 354 0.08 8.20 -20.13
N LEU A 355 0.13 6.96 -20.64
CA LEU A 355 0.18 6.67 -22.08
C LEU A 355 -1.12 7.08 -22.80
N LEU A 356 -2.29 6.84 -22.19
CA LEU A 356 -3.58 7.29 -22.71
C LEU A 356 -3.63 8.82 -22.87
N ILE A 357 -3.25 9.56 -21.81
CA ILE A 357 -3.22 11.03 -21.82
C ILE A 357 -2.19 11.54 -22.84
N PHE A 358 -1.03 10.88 -22.97
CA PHE A 358 -0.02 11.22 -23.98
C PHE A 358 -0.55 11.07 -25.42
N PHE A 359 -1.17 9.94 -25.76
CA PHE A 359 -1.72 9.74 -27.10
C PHE A 359 -2.91 10.67 -27.38
N LEU A 360 -3.77 10.93 -26.39
CA LEU A 360 -4.83 11.95 -26.49
C LEU A 360 -4.23 13.33 -26.80
N PHE A 361 -3.18 13.75 -26.09
CA PHE A 361 -2.53 15.05 -26.31
C PHE A 361 -1.90 15.18 -27.71
N ILE A 362 -1.23 14.13 -28.20
CA ILE A 362 -0.69 14.10 -29.58
C ILE A 362 -1.83 14.17 -30.60
N GLY A 363 -2.93 13.44 -30.38
CA GLY A 363 -4.13 13.51 -31.20
C GLY A 363 -4.72 14.92 -31.24
N VAL A 364 -4.97 15.51 -30.08
CA VAL A 364 -5.53 16.86 -29.93
C VAL A 364 -4.70 17.89 -30.69
N ILE A 365 -3.37 17.88 -30.57
CA ILE A 365 -2.50 18.79 -31.36
C ILE A 365 -2.66 18.54 -32.87
N LEU A 366 -2.59 17.28 -33.31
CA LEU A 366 -2.63 16.92 -34.74
C LEU A 366 -3.97 17.33 -35.38
N PHE A 367 -5.09 16.91 -34.80
CA PHE A 367 -6.42 17.18 -35.35
C PHE A 367 -6.82 18.66 -35.23
N SER A 368 -6.41 19.36 -34.17
CA SER A 368 -6.64 20.81 -34.04
C SER A 368 -5.81 21.62 -35.04
N SER A 369 -4.59 21.17 -35.35
CA SER A 369 -3.80 21.75 -36.44
C SER A 369 -4.44 21.50 -37.80
N ALA A 370 -4.97 20.29 -38.03
CA ALA A 370 -5.62 19.93 -39.28
C ALA A 370 -6.92 20.72 -39.54
N ILE A 371 -7.81 20.85 -38.53
CA ILE A 371 -9.05 21.62 -38.70
C ILE A 371 -8.77 23.13 -38.84
N TYR A 372 -7.80 23.67 -38.09
CA TYR A 372 -7.34 25.05 -38.26
C TYR A 372 -6.90 25.32 -39.70
N PHE A 373 -6.00 24.50 -40.27
CA PHE A 373 -5.55 24.70 -41.65
C PHE A 373 -6.60 24.33 -42.72
N ALA A 374 -7.71 23.68 -42.34
CA ALA A 374 -8.84 23.43 -43.23
C ALA A 374 -9.87 24.57 -43.25
N GLU A 375 -10.00 25.34 -42.15
CA GLU A 375 -11.00 26.41 -42.01
C GLU A 375 -10.43 27.84 -41.88
N VAL A 376 -9.11 28.04 -41.81
CA VAL A 376 -8.49 29.37 -41.61
C VAL A 376 -8.91 30.43 -42.64
N ASP A 377 -9.30 30.03 -43.84
CA ASP A 377 -9.78 30.91 -44.90
C ASP A 377 -11.30 31.22 -44.84
N GLU A 378 -12.07 30.56 -43.97
CA GLU A 378 -13.54 30.73 -43.85
C GLU A 378 -13.91 31.92 -42.92
N PRO A 379 -14.59 32.98 -43.43
CA PRO A 379 -14.83 34.22 -42.67
C PRO A 379 -15.68 34.12 -41.40
N GLN A 380 -16.25 32.95 -41.08
CA GLN A 380 -17.06 32.69 -39.90
C GLN A 380 -16.60 31.46 -39.11
N THR A 381 -15.37 30.96 -39.35
CA THR A 381 -14.87 29.79 -38.60
C THR A 381 -14.79 30.06 -37.09
N GLN A 382 -14.98 29.00 -36.31
CA GLN A 382 -14.76 28.99 -34.87
C GLN A 382 -13.30 28.64 -34.51
N PHE A 383 -12.50 28.18 -35.48
CA PHE A 383 -11.12 27.74 -35.29
C PHE A 383 -10.12 28.90 -35.44
N VAL A 384 -10.29 29.94 -34.63
CA VAL A 384 -9.48 31.17 -34.68
C VAL A 384 -7.99 30.89 -34.37
N SER A 385 -7.70 29.86 -33.58
CA SER A 385 -6.34 29.35 -33.38
C SER A 385 -6.31 27.84 -33.11
N ILE A 386 -5.14 27.22 -33.26
CA ILE A 386 -4.93 25.80 -32.96
C ILE A 386 -5.31 25.44 -31.50
N PRO A 387 -4.96 26.25 -30.47
CA PRO A 387 -5.46 26.07 -29.10
C PRO A 387 -6.98 26.14 -28.94
N ASP A 388 -7.69 26.99 -29.70
CA ASP A 388 -9.16 27.03 -29.65
C ASP A 388 -9.76 25.72 -30.21
N GLY A 389 -9.13 25.17 -31.25
CA GLY A 389 -9.43 23.85 -31.79
C GLY A 389 -9.24 22.69 -30.79
N PHE A 390 -8.44 22.86 -29.73
CA PHE A 390 -8.24 21.80 -28.73
C PHE A 390 -9.54 21.36 -28.07
N TRP A 391 -10.48 22.29 -27.81
CA TRP A 391 -11.79 21.95 -27.24
C TRP A 391 -12.58 21.02 -28.16
N TRP A 392 -12.68 21.38 -29.45
CA TRP A 392 -13.36 20.55 -30.45
C TRP A 392 -12.71 19.17 -30.62
N ALA A 393 -11.37 19.11 -30.64
CA ALA A 393 -10.65 17.86 -30.80
C ALA A 393 -10.80 16.94 -29.57
N VAL A 394 -10.80 17.49 -28.35
CA VAL A 394 -11.06 16.73 -27.11
C VAL A 394 -12.49 16.20 -27.05
N VAL A 395 -13.48 16.96 -27.56
CA VAL A 395 -14.90 16.57 -27.55
C VAL A 395 -15.26 15.59 -28.67
N SER A 396 -14.46 15.52 -29.72
CA SER A 396 -14.70 14.67 -30.91
C SER A 396 -13.97 13.32 -30.89
N MET A 397 -13.20 13.01 -29.83
CA MET A 397 -12.43 11.77 -29.62
C MET A 397 -13.05 10.84 -28.58
#